data_AF-A0A3B9S0A2-F1
#
_entry.id   AF-A0A3B9S0A2-F1
#
_cell.length_a   1.000
_cell.length_b   1.000
_cell.length_c   1.000
_cell.angle_alpha   90.00
_cell.angle_beta   90.00
_cell.angle_gamma   90.00
#
_symmetry.space_group_name_H-M   'P 1'
#
loop_
_entity.id
_entity.type
_entity.pdbx_description
1 polymer ?
#
loop_
_entity_poly.entity_id
_entity_poly.type
_entity_poly.pdbx_seq_one_letter_code
_entity_poly.pdbx_strand_id
1 'polypeptide(L)'
;MSSAAQFVHLRVHSEYSLLQGAIRLKSLPDLCIEADMPAVAVTDKNNLFCALEFSVSASSKGVQPIIGCQIDIQYTDPKVGESLPKVAPIILIAQSEKGYQNLMKLNSCLYLDEDKRGFPRVDHIQLKDHSDDLICLSGGPDGPLRSLIEEGQIDKAINYASNLLEIFGDRFYIELQRHPEEDGLPALEQQT
;
A
#
# COMPACT_ATOMS: atom_id res chain seq x y z
N MET A 1 20.76 -14.84 -20.98
CA MET A 1 19.42 -14.26 -21.24
C MET A 1 18.71 -14.25 -19.89
N SER A 2 18.28 -13.08 -19.39
CA SER A 2 17.51 -13.02 -18.15
C SER A 2 16.21 -13.78 -18.39
N SER A 3 15.99 -14.85 -17.62
CA SER A 3 14.65 -15.39 -17.41
C SER A 3 13.81 -14.19 -16.95
N ALA A 4 12.82 -13.78 -17.73
CA ALA A 4 11.95 -12.70 -17.33
C ALA A 4 11.29 -13.12 -16.01
N ALA A 5 11.49 -12.33 -14.96
CA ALA A 5 10.88 -12.62 -13.68
C ALA A 5 9.37 -12.73 -13.88
N GLN A 6 8.80 -13.90 -13.55
CA GLN A 6 7.38 -14.13 -13.76
C GLN A 6 6.53 -13.32 -12.78
N PHE A 7 7.10 -12.95 -11.64
CA PHE A 7 6.38 -12.27 -10.58
C PHE A 7 7.32 -11.49 -9.64
N VAL A 8 6.85 -10.33 -9.15
CA VAL A 8 7.51 -9.51 -8.12
C VAL A 8 6.45 -9.08 -7.11
N HIS A 9 6.73 -9.31 -5.82
CA HIS A 9 5.85 -8.86 -4.75
C HIS A 9 5.99 -7.36 -4.56
N LEU A 10 4.87 -6.63 -4.73
CA LEU A 10 4.80 -5.18 -4.53
C LEU A 10 4.12 -4.78 -3.21
N ARG A 11 3.64 -5.74 -2.43
CA ARG A 11 3.08 -5.54 -1.10
C ARG A 11 3.62 -6.61 -0.16
N VAL A 12 4.56 -6.23 0.69
CA VAL A 12 5.18 -7.10 1.70
C VAL A 12 5.31 -6.31 3.00
N HIS A 13 4.84 -6.90 4.10
CA HIS A 13 5.03 -6.39 5.44
C HIS A 13 6.22 -7.10 6.10
N SER A 14 7.19 -6.31 6.53
CA SER A 14 8.31 -6.79 7.34
C SER A 14 7.96 -6.75 8.83
N GLU A 15 8.84 -7.26 9.67
CA GLU A 15 8.75 -7.16 11.14
C GLU A 15 8.62 -5.71 11.67
N TYR A 16 8.92 -4.70 10.85
CA TYR A 16 8.70 -3.29 11.19
C TYR A 16 7.24 -2.84 11.04
N SER A 17 6.38 -3.62 10.40
CA SER A 17 4.92 -3.49 10.56
C SER A 17 4.51 -4.06 11.92
N LEU A 18 4.60 -3.23 12.95
CA LEU A 18 4.32 -3.62 14.34
C LEU A 18 2.96 -4.32 14.46
N LEU A 19 2.97 -5.50 15.07
CA LEU A 19 1.79 -6.35 15.29
C LEU A 19 1.11 -6.89 14.02
N GLN A 20 1.76 -6.79 12.84
CA GLN A 20 1.19 -7.28 11.57
C GLN A 20 2.17 -8.08 10.71
N GLY A 21 3.46 -7.71 10.66
CA GLY A 21 4.44 -8.38 9.83
C GLY A 21 5.26 -9.43 10.60
N ALA A 22 5.46 -10.60 9.97
CA ALA A 22 6.25 -11.69 10.53
C ALA A 22 7.57 -11.94 9.77
N ILE A 23 7.74 -11.32 8.60
CA ILE A 23 8.92 -11.54 7.76
C ILE A 23 10.09 -10.73 8.34
N ARG A 24 11.14 -11.45 8.74
CA ARG A 24 12.39 -10.81 9.15
C ARG A 24 13.05 -10.13 7.97
N LEU A 25 13.44 -8.87 8.14
CA LEU A 25 13.92 -8.06 7.04
C LEU A 25 15.22 -8.61 6.43
N LYS A 26 16.08 -9.19 7.27
CA LYS A 26 17.38 -9.76 6.86
C LYS A 26 17.26 -11.04 6.03
N SER A 27 16.18 -11.82 6.19
CA SER A 27 15.94 -13.04 5.42
C SER A 27 15.20 -12.77 4.11
N LEU A 28 14.54 -11.63 3.96
CA LEU A 28 13.73 -11.31 2.78
C LEU A 28 14.51 -11.42 1.45
N PRO A 29 15.77 -10.94 1.34
CA PRO A 29 16.50 -11.10 0.09
C PRO A 29 16.84 -12.55 -0.27
N ASP A 30 17.09 -13.40 0.74
CA ASP A 30 17.38 -14.83 0.49
C ASP A 30 16.14 -15.53 -0.06
N LEU A 31 14.96 -15.24 0.51
CA LEU A 31 13.68 -15.73 -0.01
C LEU A 31 13.42 -15.29 -1.46
N CYS A 32 13.81 -14.06 -1.81
CA CYS A 32 13.68 -13.57 -3.19
C CYS A 32 14.61 -14.32 -4.14
N ILE A 33 15.85 -14.60 -3.72
CA ILE A 33 16.81 -15.38 -4.52
C ILE A 33 16.30 -16.81 -4.72
N GLU A 34 15.82 -17.46 -3.66
CA GLU A 34 15.24 -18.81 -3.72
C GLU A 34 14.02 -18.88 -4.66
N ALA A 35 13.28 -17.78 -4.80
CA ALA A 35 12.10 -17.67 -5.65
C ALA A 35 12.39 -17.09 -7.06
N ASP A 36 13.66 -16.93 -7.45
CA ASP A 36 14.06 -16.29 -8.72
C ASP A 36 13.45 -14.89 -8.93
N MET A 37 13.25 -14.14 -7.86
CA MET A 37 12.69 -12.79 -7.85
C MET A 37 13.80 -11.73 -7.86
N PRO A 38 13.94 -10.92 -8.93
CA PRO A 38 15.01 -9.92 -9.03
C PRO A 38 14.73 -8.67 -8.19
N ALA A 39 13.51 -8.50 -7.71
CA ALA A 39 13.06 -7.32 -6.97
C ALA A 39 11.99 -7.68 -5.95
N VAL A 40 11.84 -6.83 -4.93
CA VAL A 40 10.72 -6.91 -3.98
C VAL A 40 10.44 -5.52 -3.41
N ALA A 41 9.16 -5.21 -3.19
CA ALA A 41 8.76 -4.02 -2.45
C ALA A 41 8.45 -4.35 -1.00
N VAL A 42 8.96 -3.52 -0.09
CA VAL A 42 8.52 -3.51 1.31
C VAL A 42 7.61 -2.30 1.49
N THR A 43 6.41 -2.55 2.01
CA THR A 43 5.32 -1.58 2.12
C THR A 43 4.74 -1.62 3.53
N ASP A 44 5.58 -1.38 4.54
CA ASP A 44 5.17 -1.49 5.93
C ASP A 44 4.03 -0.51 6.30
N LYS A 45 3.23 -0.90 7.28
CA LYS A 45 2.04 -0.14 7.70
C LYS A 45 2.42 1.16 8.40
N ASN A 46 2.05 2.28 7.78
CA ASN A 46 2.17 3.64 8.28
C ASN A 46 3.60 4.00 8.72
N ASN A 47 4.62 3.32 8.23
CA ASN A 47 6.00 3.61 8.59
C ASN A 47 6.99 3.25 7.47
N LEU A 48 8.18 3.89 7.56
CA LEU A 48 9.32 3.66 6.69
C LEU A 48 10.58 3.26 7.51
N PHE A 49 10.40 2.70 8.70
CA PHE A 49 11.51 2.47 9.64
C PHE A 49 12.56 1.51 9.06
N CYS A 50 12.12 0.54 8.27
CA CYS A 50 12.98 -0.46 7.64
C CYS A 50 13.71 0.05 6.39
N ALA A 51 13.36 1.22 5.82
CA ALA A 51 13.69 1.56 4.44
C ALA A 51 15.19 1.54 4.14
N LEU A 52 16.02 2.10 5.04
CA LEU A 52 17.47 2.12 4.87
C LEU A 52 18.08 0.72 5.02
N GLU A 53 17.73 -0.01 6.09
CA GLU A 53 18.24 -1.36 6.34
C GLU A 53 17.86 -2.30 5.19
N PHE A 54 16.61 -2.21 4.72
CA PHE A 54 16.09 -2.98 3.60
C PHE A 54 16.87 -2.68 2.32
N SER A 55 17.02 -1.40 1.98
CA SER A 55 17.71 -0.99 0.75
C SER A 55 19.14 -1.50 0.72
N VAL A 56 19.87 -1.39 1.83
CA VAL A 56 21.26 -1.87 1.92
C VAL A 56 21.32 -3.39 1.85
N SER A 57 20.47 -4.08 2.61
CA SER A 57 20.45 -5.54 2.70
C SER A 57 20.10 -6.20 1.36
N ALA A 58 19.00 -5.77 0.72
CA ALA A 58 18.56 -6.32 -0.56
C ALA A 58 19.59 -6.04 -1.68
N SER A 59 20.07 -4.79 -1.77
CA SER A 59 21.05 -4.40 -2.78
C SER A 59 22.37 -5.18 -2.65
N SER A 60 22.84 -5.43 -1.41
CA SER A 60 24.06 -6.22 -1.16
C SER A 60 23.99 -7.66 -1.66
N LYS A 61 22.78 -8.19 -1.85
CA LYS A 61 22.50 -9.54 -2.35
C LYS A 61 22.03 -9.56 -3.81
N GLY A 62 22.07 -8.41 -4.50
CA GLY A 62 21.68 -8.31 -5.91
C GLY A 62 20.16 -8.32 -6.16
N VAL A 63 19.35 -8.15 -5.10
CA VAL A 63 17.88 -7.98 -5.21
C VAL A 63 17.57 -6.49 -5.24
N GLN A 64 16.80 -6.04 -6.23
CA GLN A 64 16.37 -4.65 -6.35
C GLN A 64 15.38 -4.30 -5.22
N PRO A 65 15.74 -3.39 -4.30
CA PRO A 65 14.79 -2.90 -3.31
C PRO A 65 13.81 -1.93 -3.98
N ILE A 66 12.53 -2.09 -3.67
CA ILE A 66 11.47 -1.14 -4.02
C ILE A 66 10.90 -0.59 -2.71
N ILE A 67 11.01 0.72 -2.50
CA ILE A 67 10.55 1.34 -1.25
C ILE A 67 9.10 1.81 -1.42
N GLY A 68 8.23 1.31 -0.55
CA GLY A 68 6.85 1.78 -0.46
C GLY A 68 6.38 1.86 0.98
N CYS A 69 5.10 2.20 1.14
CA CYS A 69 4.44 2.28 2.43
C CYS A 69 2.96 1.98 2.23
N GLN A 70 2.38 1.20 3.15
CA GLN A 70 0.94 1.12 3.27
C GLN A 70 0.48 2.31 4.11
N ILE A 71 -0.28 3.22 3.52
CA ILE A 71 -0.77 4.44 4.17
C ILE A 71 -2.27 4.33 4.37
N ASP A 72 -2.72 4.53 5.61
CA ASP A 72 -4.15 4.64 5.91
C ASP A 72 -4.66 6.01 5.42
N ILE A 73 -5.69 6.00 4.57
CA ILE A 73 -6.33 7.19 4.00
C ILE A 73 -7.76 7.34 4.49
N GLN A 74 -8.16 8.57 4.81
CA GLN A 74 -9.56 8.92 5.01
C GLN A 74 -10.28 8.96 3.65
N TYR A 75 -11.31 8.13 3.48
CA TYR A 75 -12.04 8.02 2.21
C TYR A 75 -13.52 8.40 2.31
N THR A 76 -14.04 8.62 3.52
CA THR A 76 -15.36 9.24 3.74
C THR A 76 -15.32 10.21 4.90
N ASP A 77 -16.17 11.23 4.84
CA ASP A 77 -16.45 12.06 6.01
C ASP A 77 -17.25 11.28 7.07
N PRO A 78 -17.11 11.63 8.36
CA PRO A 78 -17.93 11.05 9.42
C PRO A 78 -19.42 11.34 9.17
N LYS A 79 -20.28 10.35 9.36
CA LYS A 79 -21.74 10.57 9.31
C LYS A 79 -22.21 11.29 10.58
N VAL A 80 -23.42 11.86 10.52
CA VAL A 80 -24.07 12.44 11.70
C VAL A 80 -24.20 11.37 12.78
N GLY A 81 -23.53 11.56 13.92
CA GLY A 81 -23.49 10.62 15.05
C GLY A 81 -22.25 9.72 15.10
N GLU A 82 -21.40 9.73 14.07
CA GLU A 82 -20.08 9.09 14.11
C GLU A 82 -19.03 10.08 14.62
N SER A 83 -18.13 9.60 15.47
CA SER A 83 -17.06 10.44 16.04
C SER A 83 -15.79 10.49 15.19
N LEU A 84 -15.61 9.55 14.27
CA LEU A 84 -14.38 9.38 13.48
C LEU A 84 -14.70 9.06 12.02
N PRO A 85 -13.86 9.52 11.08
CA PRO A 85 -13.99 9.19 9.67
C PRO A 85 -13.60 7.74 9.41
N LYS A 86 -14.05 7.18 8.29
CA LYS A 86 -13.58 5.87 7.83
C LYS A 86 -12.19 5.98 7.22
N VAL A 87 -11.31 5.07 7.63
CA VAL A 87 -9.93 4.95 7.14
C VAL A 87 -9.71 3.57 6.56
N ALA A 88 -8.95 3.49 5.47
CA ALA A 88 -8.56 2.23 4.85
C ALA A 88 -7.18 2.38 4.20
N PRO A 89 -6.40 1.30 4.09
CA PRO A 89 -5.07 1.33 3.50
C PRO A 89 -5.09 1.52 1.98
N ILE A 90 -4.13 2.28 1.47
CA ILE A 90 -3.65 2.24 0.09
C ILE A 90 -2.14 1.95 0.09
N ILE A 91 -1.60 1.47 -1.02
CA ILE A 91 -0.16 1.22 -1.15
C ILE A 91 0.46 2.28 -2.02
N LEU A 92 1.48 2.96 -1.48
CA LEU A 92 2.27 3.93 -2.24
C LEU A 92 3.69 3.41 -2.42
N ILE A 93 4.22 3.51 -3.64
CA ILE A 93 5.55 3.05 -4.01
C ILE A 93 6.33 4.21 -4.64
N ALA A 94 7.55 4.46 -4.18
CA ALA A 94 8.41 5.50 -4.72
C ALA A 94 9.05 5.05 -6.05
N GLN A 95 8.87 5.83 -7.12
CA GLN A 95 9.53 5.58 -8.41
C GLN A 95 10.89 6.26 -8.53
N SER A 96 11.10 7.32 -7.75
CA SER A 96 12.29 8.17 -7.82
C SER A 96 12.65 8.67 -6.42
N GLU A 97 13.79 9.35 -6.31
CA GLU A 97 14.18 10.06 -5.09
C GLU A 97 13.14 11.12 -4.68
N LYS A 98 12.57 11.85 -5.65
CA LYS A 98 11.49 12.81 -5.41
C LYS A 98 10.25 12.10 -4.86
N GLY A 99 9.89 10.95 -5.44
CA GLY A 99 8.82 10.10 -4.94
C GLY A 99 9.08 9.65 -3.50
N TYR A 100 10.30 9.22 -3.17
CA TYR A 100 10.67 8.85 -1.81
C TYR A 100 10.55 10.02 -0.83
N GLN A 101 10.97 11.23 -1.22
CA GLN A 101 10.79 12.44 -0.40
C GLN A 101 9.31 12.73 -0.14
N ASN A 102 8.44 12.57 -1.15
CA ASN A 102 7.01 12.72 -0.99
C ASN A 102 6.41 11.63 -0.09
N LEU A 103 6.86 10.39 -0.22
CA LEU A 103 6.46 9.29 0.66
C LEU A 103 6.83 9.58 2.12
N MET A 104 8.01 10.14 2.37
CA MET A 104 8.43 10.57 3.71
C MET A 104 7.53 11.68 4.27
N LYS A 105 7.16 12.67 3.46
CA LYS A 105 6.23 13.74 3.87
C LYS A 105 4.86 13.19 4.24
N LEU A 106 4.29 12.33 3.40
CA LEU A 106 3.02 11.66 3.69
C LEU A 106 3.10 10.83 4.97
N ASN A 107 4.19 10.10 5.17
CA ASN A 107 4.43 9.34 6.39
C ASN A 107 4.53 10.26 7.63
N SER A 108 5.09 11.46 7.51
CA SER A 108 5.08 12.45 8.59
C SER A 108 3.69 13.02 8.85
N CYS A 109 2.89 13.29 7.81
CA CYS A 109 1.51 13.77 7.92
C CYS A 109 0.60 12.81 8.69
N LEU A 110 0.91 11.51 8.70
CA LEU A 110 0.20 10.51 9.50
C LEU A 110 0.23 10.80 11.01
N TYR A 111 1.34 11.39 11.50
CA TYR A 111 1.62 11.51 12.93
C TYR A 111 1.64 12.94 13.47
N LEU A 112 1.87 13.94 12.62
CA LEU A 112 2.08 15.33 13.05
C LEU A 112 0.81 16.19 13.05
N ASP A 113 -0.29 15.67 12.55
CA ASP A 113 -1.52 16.43 12.39
C ASP A 113 -2.33 16.43 13.70
N GLU A 114 -2.19 17.50 14.49
CA GLU A 114 -2.75 17.64 15.84
C GLU A 114 -4.30 17.57 15.86
N ASP A 115 -4.95 17.86 14.73
CA ASP A 115 -6.41 17.81 14.59
C ASP A 115 -6.94 16.38 14.39
N LYS A 116 -6.05 15.41 14.14
CA LYS A 116 -6.40 14.00 13.94
C LYS A 116 -6.51 13.27 15.27
N ARG A 117 -7.61 13.47 15.99
CA ARG A 117 -8.01 12.55 17.07
C ARG A 117 -8.19 11.13 16.51
N GLY A 118 -7.61 10.13 17.17
CA GLY A 118 -7.78 8.71 16.81
C GLY A 118 -6.59 8.11 16.05
N PHE A 119 -6.84 7.54 14.87
CA PHE A 119 -5.87 6.77 14.11
C PHE A 119 -5.03 7.62 13.13
N PRO A 120 -3.74 7.30 12.92
CA PRO A 120 -2.92 7.92 11.88
C PRO A 120 -3.58 7.78 10.52
N ARG A 121 -3.74 8.89 9.81
CA ARG A 121 -4.35 8.91 8.48
C ARG A 121 -3.86 10.07 7.64
N VAL A 122 -3.87 9.90 6.32
CA VAL A 122 -3.69 10.96 5.34
C VAL A 122 -5.05 11.36 4.79
N ASP A 123 -5.28 12.65 4.55
CA ASP A 123 -6.46 13.12 3.82
C ASP A 123 -6.18 13.29 2.32
N HIS A 124 -7.23 13.50 1.54
CA HIS A 124 -7.11 13.64 0.09
C HIS A 124 -6.29 14.87 -0.36
N ILE A 125 -6.23 15.93 0.44
CA ILE A 125 -5.47 17.15 0.11
C ILE A 125 -3.98 16.86 0.28
N GLN A 126 -3.61 16.31 1.44
CA GLN A 126 -2.24 15.87 1.73
C GLN A 126 -1.75 14.84 0.70
N LEU A 127 -2.61 13.88 0.33
CA LEU A 127 -2.30 12.89 -0.70
C LEU A 127 -2.00 13.58 -2.05
N LYS A 128 -2.84 14.54 -2.47
CA LYS A 128 -2.68 15.28 -3.72
C LYS A 128 -1.42 16.15 -3.73
N ASP A 129 -1.12 16.82 -2.63
CA ASP A 129 0.04 17.72 -2.52
C ASP A 129 1.38 16.97 -2.54
N HIS A 130 1.37 15.67 -2.26
CA HIS A 130 2.56 14.81 -2.19
C HIS A 130 2.42 13.54 -3.04
N SER A 131 1.69 13.58 -4.16
CA SER A 131 1.51 12.41 -5.05
C SER A 131 2.58 12.27 -6.14
N ASP A 132 3.37 13.31 -6.41
CA ASP A 132 4.38 13.31 -7.46
C ASP A 132 5.37 12.14 -7.32
N ASP A 133 5.68 11.48 -8.43
CA ASP A 133 6.59 10.32 -8.54
C ASP A 133 6.26 9.09 -7.66
N LEU A 134 5.04 9.00 -7.14
CA LEU A 134 4.51 7.82 -6.47
C LEU A 134 3.62 6.95 -7.38
N ILE A 135 3.73 5.64 -7.26
CA ILE A 135 2.73 4.67 -7.76
C ILE A 135 1.73 4.41 -6.63
N CYS A 136 0.44 4.33 -6.97
CA CYS A 136 -0.63 4.01 -6.03
C CYS A 136 -1.29 2.68 -6.42
N LEU A 137 -1.36 1.74 -5.48
CA LEU A 137 -2.23 0.56 -5.57
C LEU A 137 -3.46 0.77 -4.69
N SER A 138 -4.62 0.31 -5.17
CA SER A 138 -5.93 0.63 -4.57
C SER A 138 -6.19 0.07 -3.16
N GLY A 139 -5.27 -0.72 -2.58
CA GLY A 139 -5.37 -1.26 -1.22
C GLY A 139 -5.93 -2.67 -1.12
N GLY A 140 -6.34 -3.27 -2.26
CA GLY A 140 -6.80 -4.65 -2.33
C GLY A 140 -8.07 -4.90 -1.50
N PRO A 141 -8.18 -6.07 -0.82
CA PRO A 141 -9.35 -6.44 -0.01
C PRO A 141 -9.64 -5.48 1.14
N ASP A 142 -8.62 -4.86 1.74
CA ASP A 142 -8.80 -3.93 2.85
C ASP A 142 -9.00 -2.48 2.37
N GLY A 143 -8.89 -2.24 1.06
CA GLY A 143 -8.87 -0.89 0.50
C GLY A 143 -10.24 -0.19 0.48
N PRO A 144 -10.24 1.15 0.30
CA PRO A 144 -11.47 1.96 0.22
C PRO A 144 -12.50 1.45 -0.79
N LEU A 145 -12.02 0.99 -1.96
CA LEU A 145 -12.90 0.51 -3.04
C LEU A 145 -13.70 -0.71 -2.61
N ARG A 146 -13.07 -1.68 -1.94
CA ARG A 146 -13.74 -2.89 -1.48
C ARG A 146 -14.83 -2.55 -0.47
N SER A 147 -14.51 -1.72 0.53
CA SER A 147 -15.49 -1.29 1.54
C SER A 147 -16.70 -0.57 0.93
N LEU A 148 -16.48 0.34 -0.02
CA LEU A 148 -17.59 1.04 -0.69
C LEU A 148 -18.46 0.08 -1.52
N ILE A 149 -17.85 -0.89 -2.21
CA ILE A 149 -18.57 -1.89 -3.00
C ILE A 149 -19.40 -2.81 -2.11
N GLU A 150 -18.85 -3.30 -1.00
CA GLU A 150 -19.56 -4.17 -0.04
C GLU A 150 -20.75 -3.45 0.61
N GLU A 151 -20.66 -2.14 0.82
CA GLU A 151 -21.76 -1.31 1.31
C GLU A 151 -22.79 -0.95 0.23
N GLY A 152 -22.65 -1.46 -1.00
CA GLY A 152 -23.53 -1.16 -2.13
C GLY A 152 -23.39 0.27 -2.68
N GLN A 153 -22.34 0.99 -2.30
CA GLN A 153 -22.08 2.39 -2.69
C GLN A 153 -21.23 2.47 -3.96
N ILE A 154 -21.68 1.82 -5.04
CA ILE A 154 -20.94 1.69 -6.30
C ILE A 154 -20.55 3.04 -6.90
N ASP A 155 -21.47 4.00 -6.94
CA ASP A 155 -21.18 5.34 -7.49
C ASP A 155 -20.06 6.05 -6.71
N LYS A 156 -20.02 5.88 -5.38
CA LYS A 156 -18.95 6.43 -4.55
C LYS A 156 -17.63 5.71 -4.79
N ALA A 157 -17.65 4.40 -5.01
CA ALA A 157 -16.44 3.64 -5.35
C ALA A 157 -15.85 4.12 -6.68
N ILE A 158 -16.70 4.35 -7.69
CA ILE A 158 -16.28 4.89 -8.99
C ILE A 158 -15.71 6.30 -8.84
N ASN A 159 -16.38 7.18 -8.08
CA ASN A 159 -15.89 8.53 -7.83
C ASN A 159 -14.54 8.52 -7.07
N TYR A 160 -14.40 7.65 -6.07
CA TYR A 160 -13.14 7.49 -5.33
C TYR A 160 -12.00 7.00 -6.23
N ALA A 161 -12.24 5.99 -7.07
CA ALA A 161 -11.27 5.52 -8.05
C ALA A 161 -10.91 6.63 -9.07
N SER A 162 -11.89 7.42 -9.50
CA SER A 162 -11.68 8.54 -10.43
C SER A 162 -10.81 9.63 -9.80
N ASN A 163 -11.00 9.93 -8.51
CA ASN A 163 -10.16 10.88 -7.80
C ASN A 163 -8.70 10.38 -7.69
N LEU A 164 -8.49 9.09 -7.40
CA LEU A 164 -7.14 8.52 -7.40
C LEU A 164 -6.51 8.53 -8.79
N LEU A 165 -7.30 8.25 -9.83
CA LEU A 165 -6.83 8.35 -11.21
C LEU A 165 -6.45 9.80 -11.57
N GLU A 166 -7.19 10.81 -11.10
CA GLU A 166 -6.81 12.23 -11.29
C GLU A 166 -5.50 12.58 -10.58
N ILE A 167 -5.29 12.06 -9.36
CA ILE A 167 -4.09 12.34 -8.55
C ILE A 167 -2.83 11.66 -9.11
N PHE A 168 -2.94 10.40 -9.54
CA PHE A 168 -1.79 9.57 -9.89
C PHE A 168 -1.64 9.34 -11.40
N GLY A 169 -2.69 9.52 -12.20
CA GLY A 169 -2.68 9.28 -13.64
C GLY A 169 -2.40 7.82 -13.99
N ASP A 170 -1.47 7.58 -14.91
CA ASP A 170 -1.00 6.26 -15.33
C ASP A 170 -0.24 5.48 -14.25
N ARG A 171 -0.05 6.08 -13.06
CA ARG A 171 0.59 5.47 -11.89
C ARG A 171 -0.42 4.90 -10.89
N PHE A 172 -1.71 4.88 -11.23
CA PHE A 172 -2.76 4.26 -10.42
C PHE A 172 -3.09 2.86 -10.92
N TYR A 173 -3.10 1.88 -10.01
CA TYR A 173 -3.40 0.49 -10.31
C TYR A 173 -4.47 -0.06 -9.36
N ILE A 174 -5.40 -0.83 -9.92
CA ILE A 174 -6.33 -1.63 -9.12
C ILE A 174 -5.58 -2.87 -8.61
N GLU A 175 -5.50 -2.99 -7.30
CA GLU A 175 -4.82 -4.08 -6.63
C GLU A 175 -5.75 -5.29 -6.51
N LEU A 176 -5.30 -6.43 -7.03
CA LEU A 176 -6.01 -7.70 -6.92
C LEU A 176 -5.20 -8.64 -6.04
N GLN A 177 -5.84 -9.13 -4.97
CA GLN A 177 -5.30 -10.19 -4.14
C GLN A 177 -6.27 -11.35 -4.13
N ARG A 178 -5.75 -12.56 -4.31
CA ARG A 178 -6.52 -13.79 -4.23
C ARG A 178 -5.98 -14.61 -3.07
N HIS A 179 -6.63 -14.46 -1.93
CA HIS A 179 -6.41 -15.33 -0.78
C HIS A 179 -7.55 -16.35 -0.74
N PRO A 180 -7.27 -17.64 -0.51
CA PRO A 180 -8.32 -18.59 -0.21
C PRO A 180 -9.01 -18.19 1.10
N GLU A 181 -10.34 -18.19 1.11
CA GLU A 181 -11.16 -18.10 2.32
C GLU A 181 -11.03 -19.43 3.09
N GLU A 182 -11.44 -19.48 4.38
CA GLU A 182 -11.35 -20.70 5.20
C GLU A 182 -12.03 -21.93 4.55
N ASP A 183 -12.99 -21.70 3.64
CA ASP A 183 -13.73 -22.74 2.89
C ASP A 183 -13.28 -22.90 1.42
N GLY A 184 -12.18 -22.27 0.98
CA GLY A 184 -11.65 -22.36 -0.39
C GLY A 184 -11.74 -21.05 -1.18
N LEU A 185 -11.89 -21.12 -2.51
CA LEU A 185 -12.02 -19.90 -3.33
C LEU A 185 -13.26 -19.09 -2.92
N PRO A 186 -13.24 -17.75 -3.02
CA PRO A 186 -14.41 -16.92 -2.74
C PRO A 186 -15.64 -17.43 -3.49
N ALA A 187 -16.83 -17.35 -2.88
CA ALA A 187 -18.06 -17.92 -3.43
C ALA A 187 -18.37 -17.54 -4.91
N LEU A 188 -17.90 -16.35 -5.34
CA LEU A 188 -18.01 -15.86 -6.72
C LEU A 188 -17.10 -16.60 -7.71
N GLU A 189 -15.97 -17.14 -7.27
CA GLU A 189 -15.00 -17.86 -8.10
C GLU A 189 -15.25 -19.39 -8.11
N GLN A 190 -16.09 -19.91 -7.20
CA GLN A 190 -16.53 -21.31 -7.20
C GLN A 190 -17.51 -21.65 -8.33
N GLN A 191 -18.02 -20.65 -9.06
CA GLN A 191 -19.01 -20.80 -10.14
C GLN A 191 -18.41 -20.79 -11.56
N THR A 192 -17.08 -20.71 -11.68
CA THR A 192 -16.32 -20.73 -12.94
C THR A 192 -15.41 -21.95 -13.01
#